data_AF-A0A4U1BKE9-F1
#
_entry.id   AF-A0A4U1BKE9-F1
#
_cell.length_a   1.000
_cell.length_b   1.000
_cell.length_c   1.000
_cell.angle_alpha   90.00
_cell.angle_beta   90.00
_cell.angle_gamma   90.00
#
_symmetry.space_group_name_H-M   'P 1'
#
loop_
_entity.id
_entity.type
_entity.pdbx_description
1 polymer ?
#
loop_
_entity_poly.entity_id
_entity_poly.type
_entity_poly.pdbx_seq_one_letter_code
_entity_poly.pdbx_strand_id
1 'polypeptide(L)'
;MSLKSFVVFLTLPLMCAGVLAQVEPVVIAQPQQLQSVCWFEGRKYSQGARIEMVGRMVLCAPRDPLMIDGPLVWLSLDEQDNPVYPEPRRPNKITINKNQG
;
A
#
# COMPACT_ATOMS: atom_id res chain seq x y z
N MET A 1 5.04 65.01 -37.71
CA MET A 1 5.45 65.68 -36.45
C MET A 1 4.16 66.07 -35.74
N SER A 2 3.87 65.77 -34.48
CA SER A 2 4.74 65.55 -33.33
C SER A 2 4.09 64.58 -32.37
N LEU A 3 4.86 63.56 -32.00
CA LEU A 3 4.75 62.80 -30.78
C LEU A 3 4.89 63.76 -29.58
N LYS A 4 4.11 63.53 -28.51
CA LYS A 4 4.45 63.74 -27.08
C LYS A 4 3.15 63.87 -26.28
N SER A 5 2.64 62.75 -25.79
CA SER A 5 1.80 62.76 -24.59
C SER A 5 2.66 62.27 -23.44
N PHE A 6 3.24 63.23 -22.72
CA PHE A 6 3.96 63.02 -21.47
C PHE A 6 2.91 63.12 -20.36
N VAL A 7 2.48 61.97 -19.82
CA VAL A 7 1.80 61.94 -18.53
C VAL A 7 2.64 61.06 -17.62
N VAL A 8 3.62 61.70 -16.99
CA VAL A 8 4.20 61.21 -15.74
C VAL A 8 3.22 61.65 -14.65
N PHE A 9 2.46 60.71 -14.09
CA PHE A 9 1.88 60.90 -12.77
C PHE A 9 2.22 59.70 -11.88
N LEU A 10 2.98 60.06 -10.86
CA LEU A 10 3.58 59.27 -9.83
C LEU A 10 2.53 59.06 -8.74
N THR A 11 1.94 57.87 -8.65
CA THR A 11 1.24 57.43 -7.43
C THR A 11 1.51 55.94 -7.16
N LEU A 12 2.62 55.74 -6.45
CA LEU A 12 2.78 54.78 -5.35
C LEU A 12 2.29 53.35 -5.64
N PRO A 13 3.19 52.37 -5.95
CA PRO A 13 2.80 50.99 -5.77
C PRO A 13 2.52 50.86 -4.27
N LEU A 14 1.26 50.62 -3.93
CA LEU A 14 0.83 50.23 -2.59
C LEU A 14 1.55 48.92 -2.28
N MET A 15 2.76 49.02 -1.74
CA MET A 15 3.52 47.92 -1.18
C MET A 15 2.76 47.52 0.08
N CYS A 16 1.68 46.77 -0.09
CA CYS A 16 1.17 45.91 0.96
C CYS A 16 2.34 45.01 1.33
N ALA A 17 2.99 45.31 2.46
CA ALA A 17 3.82 44.35 3.15
C ALA A 17 2.89 43.22 3.58
N GLY A 18 2.67 42.27 2.67
CA GLY A 18 2.01 41.02 3.00
C GLY A 18 2.83 40.38 4.09
N VAL A 19 2.30 40.38 5.31
CA VAL A 19 2.84 39.55 6.38
C VAL A 19 2.77 38.12 5.86
N LEU A 20 3.93 37.55 5.53
CA LEU A 20 4.03 36.12 5.31
C LEU A 20 3.77 35.49 6.69
N ALA A 21 2.52 35.13 6.96
CA ALA A 21 2.20 34.23 8.05
C ALA A 21 2.95 32.93 7.75
N GLN A 22 4.10 32.76 8.41
CA GLN A 22 4.90 31.55 8.33
C GLN A 22 4.10 30.45 9.05
N VAL A 23 3.08 29.90 8.38
CA VAL A 23 2.39 28.73 8.88
C VAL A 23 3.40 27.61 8.80
N GLU A 24 3.94 27.22 9.95
CA GLU A 24 4.80 26.04 10.00
C GLU A 24 3.93 24.86 9.52
N PRO A 25 4.33 24.17 8.44
CA PRO A 25 3.51 23.11 7.90
C PRO A 25 3.43 22.00 8.95
N VAL A 26 2.24 21.80 9.51
CA VAL A 26 1.97 20.61 10.31
C VAL A 26 2.10 19.41 9.39
N VAL A 27 3.18 18.66 9.56
CA VAL A 27 3.39 17.38 8.89
C VAL A 27 2.43 16.37 9.51
N ILE A 28 1.22 16.31 8.97
CA ILE A 28 0.29 15.22 9.29
C ILE A 28 0.84 13.98 8.57
N ALA A 29 1.56 13.13 9.30
CA ALA A 29 1.94 11.81 8.82
C ALA A 29 0.63 11.05 8.54
N GLN A 30 0.23 10.98 7.28
CA GLN A 30 -0.90 10.15 6.87
C GLN A 30 -0.51 8.70 7.15
N PRO A 31 -1.38 7.91 7.81
CA PRO A 31 -1.10 6.50 8.02
C PRO A 31 -0.87 5.88 6.65
N GLN A 32 0.34 5.38 6.41
CA GLN A 32 0.63 4.67 5.18
C GLN A 32 -0.26 3.43 5.17
N GLN A 33 -1.22 3.40 4.25
CA GLN A 33 -2.12 2.28 4.12
C GLN A 33 -1.28 1.04 3.78
N LEU A 34 -1.19 0.12 4.73
CA LEU A 34 -0.46 -1.13 4.57
C LEU A 34 -1.15 -1.92 3.46
N GLN A 35 -0.53 -1.95 2.28
CA GLN A 35 -1.00 -2.77 1.18
C GLN A 35 -0.63 -4.22 1.43
N SER A 36 -1.62 -5.12 1.35
CA SER A 36 -1.39 -6.56 1.30
C SER A 36 -0.62 -6.90 0.02
N VAL A 37 0.58 -7.46 0.18
CA VAL A 37 1.46 -7.84 -0.94
C VAL A 37 2.12 -9.17 -0.62
N CYS A 38 2.48 -9.91 -1.66
CA CYS A 38 3.39 -11.03 -1.52
C CYS A 38 4.84 -10.56 -1.71
N TRP A 39 5.75 -11.11 -0.92
CA TRP A 39 7.17 -10.78 -0.98
C TRP A 39 7.95 -11.92 -1.60
N PHE A 40 8.88 -11.60 -2.50
CA PHE A 40 9.88 -12.53 -3.02
C PHE A 40 11.13 -11.77 -3.42
N GLU A 41 12.30 -12.23 -2.98
CA GLU A 41 13.61 -11.61 -3.28
C GLU A 41 13.66 -10.07 -3.09
N GLY A 42 13.03 -9.59 -2.01
CA GLY A 42 12.98 -8.15 -1.69
C GLY A 42 12.04 -7.31 -2.57
N ARG A 43 11.28 -7.95 -3.48
CA ARG A 43 10.27 -7.30 -4.33
C ARG A 43 8.87 -7.55 -3.79
N LYS A 44 7.99 -6.56 -3.98
CA LYS A 44 6.56 -6.63 -3.66
C LYS A 44 5.78 -7.02 -4.90
N TYR A 45 4.80 -7.89 -4.73
CA TYR A 45 3.91 -8.36 -5.78
C TYR A 45 2.45 -8.16 -5.36
N SER A 46 1.64 -7.64 -6.29
CA SER A 46 0.21 -7.45 -6.09
C SER A 46 -0.56 -8.76 -6.31
N GLN A 47 -1.82 -8.76 -5.88
CA GLN A 47 -2.75 -9.83 -6.20
C GLN A 47 -2.78 -10.11 -7.71
N GLY A 48 -2.80 -11.39 -8.09
CA GLY A 48 -2.78 -11.85 -9.48
C GLY A 48 -1.37 -12.09 -10.04
N ALA A 49 -0.31 -11.64 -9.37
CA ALA A 49 1.06 -11.87 -9.83
C ALA A 49 1.40 -13.37 -9.82
N ARG A 50 2.01 -13.85 -10.92
CA ARG A 50 2.49 -15.23 -11.06
C ARG A 50 4.01 -15.22 -11.21
N ILE A 51 4.70 -16.05 -10.42
CA ILE A 51 6.16 -16.21 -10.51
C ILE A 51 6.56 -17.67 -10.28
N GLU A 52 7.77 -18.02 -10.70
CA GLU A 52 8.36 -19.32 -10.40
C GLU A 52 9.15 -19.25 -9.09
N MET A 53 8.82 -20.11 -8.13
CA MET A 53 9.55 -20.30 -6.88
C MET A 53 9.96 -21.76 -6.75
N VAL A 54 11.26 -22.02 -6.64
CA VAL A 54 11.79 -23.38 -6.41
C VAL A 54 11.23 -24.39 -7.45
N GLY A 55 11.20 -23.98 -8.73
CA GLY A 55 10.73 -24.83 -9.83
C GLY A 55 9.21 -25.01 -9.92
N ARG A 56 8.41 -24.19 -9.21
CA ARG A 56 6.95 -24.26 -9.23
C ARG A 56 6.34 -22.89 -9.48
N MET A 57 5.32 -22.83 -10.32
CA MET A 57 4.53 -21.62 -10.49
C MET A 57 3.65 -21.37 -9.26
N VAL A 58 3.70 -20.15 -8.76
CA VAL A 58 2.90 -19.68 -7.63
C VAL A 58 2.14 -18.41 -8.00
N LEU A 59 0.98 -18.21 -7.38
CA LEU A 59 0.10 -17.06 -7.53
C LEU A 59 0.05 -16.26 -6.23
N CYS A 60 0.22 -14.95 -6.31
CA CYS A 60 -0.09 -14.05 -5.20
C CYS A 60 -1.60 -13.83 -5.13
N ALA A 61 -2.24 -14.36 -4.10
CA ALA A 61 -3.70 -14.32 -3.94
C ALA A 61 -4.09 -14.28 -2.45
N PRO A 62 -5.35 -13.93 -2.12
CA PRO A 62 -5.83 -13.96 -0.74
C PRO A 62 -5.58 -15.32 -0.09
N ARG A 63 -5.26 -15.35 1.19
CA ARG A 63 -5.10 -16.62 1.92
C ARG A 63 -6.38 -17.44 1.97
N ASP A 64 -7.52 -16.77 2.06
CA ASP A 64 -8.85 -17.36 2.09
C ASP A 64 -9.63 -16.82 0.89
N PRO A 65 -10.17 -17.70 0.02
CA PRO A 65 -10.90 -17.25 -1.18
C PRO A 65 -12.16 -16.44 -0.85
N LEU A 66 -12.69 -16.53 0.37
CA LEU A 66 -13.87 -15.79 0.82
C LEU A 66 -13.53 -14.39 1.35
N MET A 67 -12.25 -14.10 1.61
CA MET A 67 -11.80 -12.84 2.19
C MET A 67 -11.06 -12.00 1.13
N ILE A 68 -11.81 -11.18 0.41
CA ILE A 68 -11.30 -10.38 -0.73
C ILE A 68 -10.21 -9.40 -0.27
N ASP A 69 -10.39 -8.74 0.86
CA ASP A 69 -9.44 -7.74 1.40
C ASP A 69 -8.44 -8.35 2.40
N GLY A 70 -8.26 -9.67 2.33
CA GLY A 70 -7.40 -10.42 3.24
C GLY A 70 -5.89 -10.23 3.01
N PRO A 71 -5.06 -10.84 3.86
CA PRO A 71 -3.63 -10.95 3.59
C PRO A 71 -3.40 -11.80 2.34
N LEU A 72 -2.47 -11.34 1.49
CA LEU A 72 -2.03 -12.10 0.33
C LEU A 72 -0.91 -13.08 0.70
N VAL A 73 -0.91 -14.24 0.05
CA VAL A 73 0.11 -15.29 0.19
C VAL A 73 0.42 -15.90 -1.17
N TRP A 74 1.57 -16.58 -1.26
CA TRP A 74 1.91 -17.39 -2.42
C TRP A 74 1.15 -18.72 -2.35
N LEU A 75 0.24 -18.94 -3.29
CA LEU A 75 -0.50 -20.19 -3.48
C LEU A 75 0.14 -20.98 -4.62
N SER A 76 0.29 -22.29 -4.43
CA SER A 76 0.66 -23.18 -5.53
C SER A 76 -0.50 -23.29 -6.52
N LEU A 77 -0.19 -23.56 -7.79
CA LEU A 77 -1.19 -23.85 -8.80
C LEU A 77 -1.32 -25.37 -9.00
N ASP A 78 -2.53 -25.84 -9.28
CA ASP A 78 -2.78 -27.20 -9.75
C ASP A 78 -2.52 -27.33 -11.26
N GLU A 79 -2.72 -28.53 -11.82
CA GLU A 79 -2.50 -28.83 -13.24
C GLU A 79 -3.43 -28.04 -14.17
N GLN A 80 -4.51 -27.47 -13.63
CA GLN A 80 -5.48 -26.64 -14.34
C GLN A 80 -5.28 -25.15 -14.04
N ASP A 81 -4.12 -24.77 -13.48
CA ASP A 81 -3.72 -23.39 -13.22
C ASP A 81 -4.58 -22.69 -12.16
N ASN A 82 -5.27 -23.45 -11.30
CA ASN A 82 -6.08 -22.92 -10.20
C ASN A 82 -5.27 -22.87 -8.89
N PRO A 83 -5.48 -21.84 -8.05
CA PRO A 83 -4.82 -21.76 -6.75
C PRO A 83 -5.28 -22.87 -5.80
N VAL A 84 -4.32 -23.58 -5.22
CA VAL A 84 -4.55 -24.59 -4.19
C VAL A 84 -4.48 -23.94 -2.80
N TYR A 85 -5.62 -23.91 -2.11
CA TYR A 85 -5.73 -23.34 -0.77
C TYR A 85 -5.39 -24.37 0.31
N PRO A 86 -4.67 -23.98 1.38
CA PRO A 86 -4.38 -24.88 2.48
C PRO A 86 -5.65 -25.18 3.27
N GLU A 87 -5.88 -26.46 3.58
CA GLU A 87 -6.96 -26.88 4.47
C GLU A 87 -6.81 -26.22 5.86
N PRO A 88 -7.93 -25.86 6.52
CA PRO A 88 -7.89 -25.33 7.89
C PRO A 88 -7.17 -26.33 8.80
N ARG A 89 -6.11 -25.88 9.49
CA ARG A 89 -5.42 -26.72 10.48
C ARG A 89 -6.42 -27.09 11.58
N ARG A 90 -6.83 -28.37 11.62
CA ARG A 90 -7.58 -28.89 12.75
C ARG A 90 -6.65 -28.92 13.98
N PRO A 91 -7.04 -28.37 15.13
CA PRO A 91 -6.23 -28.47 16.32
C PRO A 91 -6.08 -29.93 16.71
N ASN A 92 -4.85 -30.38 16.91
CA ASN A 92 -4.60 -31.71 17.48
C ASN A 92 -5.25 -31.76 18.86
N LYS A 93 -6.12 -32.76 19.09
CA LYS A 93 -6.75 -32.98 20.39
C LYS A 93 -5.66 -33.31 21.42
N ILE A 94 -5.28 -32.34 22.24
CA ILE A 94 -4.38 -32.57 23.38
C ILE A 94 -5.18 -33.34 24.44
N THR A 95 -4.80 -34.59 24.69
CA THR A 95 -5.37 -35.37 25.80
C THR A 95 -4.43 -35.24 26.99
N ILE A 96 -4.85 -34.51 28.02
CA ILE A 96 -4.10 -34.44 29.28
C ILE A 96 -4.44 -35.69 30.10
N ASN A 97 -3.46 -36.57 30.31
CA ASN A 97 -3.60 -37.68 31.25
C ASN A 97 -3.49 -37.11 32.67
N LYS A 98 -4.62 -37.00 33.38
CA LYS A 98 -4.64 -36.72 34.82
C LYS A 98 -4.26 -37.99 35.58
N ASN A 99 -2.98 -38.12 35.92
CA ASN A 99 -2.52 -39.05 36.95
C ASN A 99 -1.83 -38.23 38.03
N GLN A 100 -2.51 -37.98 39.16
CA GLN A 100 -1.95 -37.86 40.51
C GLN A 100 -3.02 -37.35 41.48
N GLY A 101 -3.32 -38.19 42.47
CA GLY A 101 -4.27 -38.00 43.57
C GLY A 101 -4.41 -39.34 44.29
#